data_AF-A0A6B3HLG9-F1
#
_entry.id   AF-A0A6B3HLG9-F1
#
_cell.length_a   1.000
_cell.length_b   1.000
_cell.length_c   1.000
_cell.angle_alpha   90.00
_cell.angle_beta   90.00
_cell.angle_gamma   90.00
#
_symmetry.space_group_name_H-M   'P 1'
#
loop_
_entity.id
_entity.type
_entity.pdbx_description
1 polymer ?
#
loop_
_entity_poly.entity_id
_entity_poly.type
_entity_poly.pdbx_seq_one_letter_code
_entity_poly.pdbx_strand_id
1 'polypeptide(L)'
;LATVVAVHGSAPRDPGAVMAVDGAGTVLGSVSGGCVEGDVYEVAREVLAGAGPRVVSYGISDDEAFGVGLTCGGTIEVLVRAYVSQAELADLAALLNLIAAGLPVA
;
A
#
# COMPACT_ATOMS: atom_id res chain seq x y z
N LEU A 1 0.49 1.87 6.21
CA LEU A 1 1.21 1.74 4.92
C LEU A 1 0.45 0.75 4.05
N ALA A 2 0.28 1.09 2.79
CA ALA A 2 -0.21 0.22 1.74
C ALA A 2 0.93 -0.01 0.75
N THR A 3 1.32 -1.26 0.54
CA THR A 3 2.51 -1.63 -0.23
C THR A 3 2.14 -2.64 -1.30
N VAL A 4 2.53 -2.39 -2.56
CA VAL A 4 2.41 -3.38 -3.63
C VAL A 4 3.34 -4.55 -3.31
N VAL A 5 2.78 -5.74 -3.12
CA VAL A 5 3.53 -6.97 -2.79
C VAL A 5 3.60 -7.94 -3.96
N ALA A 6 2.66 -7.87 -4.90
CA ALA A 6 2.69 -8.67 -6.11
C ALA A 6 2.09 -7.91 -7.30
N VAL A 7 2.55 -8.27 -8.50
CA VAL A 7 2.05 -7.79 -9.78
C VAL A 7 1.85 -9.00 -10.70
N HIS A 8 0.70 -9.07 -11.34
CA HIS A 8 0.38 -10.06 -12.36
C HIS A 8 0.01 -9.35 -13.65
N GLY A 9 0.76 -9.59 -14.73
CA GLY A 9 0.58 -8.85 -15.98
C GLY A 9 1.22 -7.45 -15.90
N SER A 10 0.61 -6.47 -16.58
CA SER A 10 1.12 -5.09 -16.59
C SER A 10 0.51 -4.29 -15.45
N ALA A 11 1.34 -3.57 -14.70
CA ALA A 11 0.92 -2.62 -13.70
C ALA A 11 1.74 -1.32 -13.79
N PRO A 12 1.17 -0.17 -13.41
CA PRO A 12 1.86 1.12 -13.44
C PRO A 12 2.96 1.28 -12.37
N ARG A 13 2.98 0.41 -11.36
CA ARG A 13 3.96 0.41 -10.27
C ARG A 13 4.43 -1.02 -9.98
N ASP A 14 5.72 -1.15 -9.71
CA ASP A 14 6.36 -2.42 -9.34
C ASP A 14 6.11 -2.80 -7.87
N PRO A 15 6.33 -4.07 -7.49
CA PRO A 15 6.40 -4.46 -6.09
C PRO A 15 7.36 -3.57 -5.30
N GLY A 16 6.96 -3.20 -4.08
CA GLY A 16 7.66 -2.25 -3.22
C GLY A 16 7.19 -0.81 -3.37
N ALA A 17 6.33 -0.47 -4.34
CA ALA A 17 5.66 0.84 -4.34
C ALA A 17 4.77 0.99 -3.10
N VAL A 18 4.83 2.16 -2.45
CA VAL A 18 4.17 2.43 -1.17
C VAL A 18 3.28 3.67 -1.26
N MET A 19 2.11 3.57 -0.62
CA MET A 19 1.27 4.69 -0.22
C MET A 19 1.15 4.71 1.31
N ALA A 20 1.45 5.84 1.92
CA ALA A 20 1.31 6.09 3.36
C ALA A 20 0.08 6.95 3.62
N VAL A 21 -0.68 6.58 4.64
CA VAL A 21 -1.83 7.34 5.16
C VAL A 21 -1.61 7.50 6.67
N ASP A 22 -1.66 8.73 7.16
CA ASP A 22 -1.53 9.03 8.61
C ASP A 22 -2.90 9.20 9.29
N GLY A 23 -2.94 9.35 10.61
CA GLY A 23 -4.16 9.57 11.39
C GLY A 23 -4.96 10.83 11.03
N ALA A 24 -4.32 11.84 10.42
CA ALA A 24 -4.94 13.10 10.03
C ALA A 24 -5.55 13.06 8.61
N GLY A 25 -5.26 12.00 7.84
CA GLY A 25 -5.72 11.88 6.45
C GLY A 25 -4.69 12.34 5.43
N THR A 26 -3.47 12.69 5.85
CA THR A 26 -2.38 12.98 4.93
C THR A 26 -2.03 11.73 4.15
N VAL A 27 -1.88 11.88 2.83
CA VAL A 27 -1.49 10.82 1.91
C VAL A 27 -0.14 11.15 1.28
N LEU A 28 0.78 10.19 1.28
CA LEU A 28 2.09 10.29 0.62
C LEU A 28 2.35 9.04 -0.23
N GLY A 29 2.98 9.21 -1.39
CA GLY A 29 3.26 8.10 -2.31
C GLY A 29 2.01 7.63 -3.06
N SER A 30 2.13 6.48 -3.72
CA SER A 30 1.08 5.93 -4.59
C SER A 30 1.39 4.47 -4.92
N VAL A 31 0.34 3.67 -5.09
CA VAL A 31 0.43 2.25 -5.48
C VAL A 31 0.02 1.99 -6.92
N SER A 32 -0.70 2.90 -7.59
CA SER A 32 -1.07 2.74 -9.00
C SER A 32 -0.90 3.99 -9.87
N GLY A 33 -0.93 5.17 -9.29
CA GLY A 33 -0.88 6.44 -10.01
C GLY A 33 -2.26 7.06 -10.29
N GLY A 34 -3.35 6.51 -9.75
CA GLY A 34 -4.64 7.21 -9.67
C GLY A 34 -5.89 6.32 -9.58
N CYS A 35 -5.89 5.13 -10.17
CA CYS A 35 -7.12 4.35 -10.35
C CYS A 35 -7.68 3.77 -9.05
N VAL A 36 -6.82 3.36 -8.11
CA VAL A 36 -7.23 2.58 -6.93
C VAL A 36 -6.91 3.28 -5.60
N GLU A 37 -6.27 4.45 -5.65
CA GLU A 37 -5.81 5.22 -4.48
C GLU A 37 -6.95 5.55 -3.51
N GLY A 38 -8.14 5.85 -4.02
CA GLY A 38 -9.31 6.14 -3.19
C GLY A 38 -9.74 4.93 -2.35
N ASP A 39 -9.81 3.75 -2.96
CA ASP A 39 -10.16 2.52 -2.23
C ASP A 39 -9.06 2.13 -1.24
N VAL A 40 -7.79 2.18 -1.67
CA VAL A 40 -6.64 1.91 -0.81
C VAL A 40 -6.59 2.86 0.40
N TYR A 41 -6.99 4.12 0.22
CA TYR A 41 -7.10 5.09 1.31
C TYR A 41 -8.16 4.66 2.34
N GLU A 42 -9.36 4.27 1.90
CA GLU A 42 -10.42 3.81 2.79
C GLU A 42 -10.00 2.54 3.54
N VAL A 43 -9.39 1.57 2.84
CA VAL A 43 -8.83 0.37 3.49
C VAL A 43 -7.77 0.75 4.53
N ALA A 44 -6.87 1.69 4.22
CA ALA A 44 -5.87 2.15 5.18
C ALA A 44 -6.52 2.83 6.40
N ARG A 45 -7.64 3.55 6.22
CA ARG A 45 -8.39 4.16 7.32
C ARG A 45 -8.99 3.12 8.24
N GLU A 46 -9.59 2.06 7.69
CA GLU A 46 -10.12 0.95 8.48
C GLU A 46 -9.03 0.25 9.29
N VAL A 47 -7.88 -0.03 8.66
CA VAL A 47 -6.74 -0.68 9.34
C VAL A 47 -6.16 0.21 10.44
N LEU A 48 -6.10 1.53 10.21
CA LEU A 48 -5.72 2.51 11.25
C LEU A 48 -6.76 2.60 12.38
N ALA A 49 -8.03 2.33 12.10
CA ALA A 49 -9.10 2.28 13.10
C ALA A 49 -9.16 0.95 13.87
N GLY A 50 -8.25 0.02 13.60
CA GLY A 50 -8.12 -1.25 14.33
C GLY A 50 -8.53 -2.49 13.56
N ALA A 51 -8.91 -2.38 12.28
CA ALA A 51 -9.00 -3.57 11.43
C ALA A 51 -7.62 -4.24 11.28
N GLY A 52 -7.59 -5.56 11.17
CA GLY A 52 -6.35 -6.31 10.99
C GLY A 52 -5.67 -6.00 9.64
N PRO A 53 -4.34 -6.24 9.54
CA PRO A 53 -3.64 -6.11 8.26
C PRO A 53 -4.21 -7.08 7.23
N ARG A 54 -4.29 -6.66 5.97
CA ARG A 54 -4.85 -7.47 4.88
C ARG A 54 -4.23 -7.15 3.53
N VAL A 55 -4.27 -8.13 2.64
CA VAL A 55 -3.92 -7.95 1.23
C VAL A 55 -5.19 -7.68 0.45
N VAL A 56 -5.17 -6.67 -0.41
CA VAL A 56 -6.27 -6.32 -1.32
C VAL A 56 -5.79 -6.44 -2.75
N SER A 57 -6.57 -7.12 -3.59
CA SER A 57 -6.23 -7.35 -5.00
C SER A 57 -7.03 -6.41 -5.89
N TYR A 58 -6.35 -5.72 -6.79
CA TYR A 58 -6.94 -4.77 -7.74
C TYR A 58 -6.55 -5.14 -9.17
N GLY A 59 -7.51 -5.39 -10.05
CA GLY A 59 -7.26 -5.74 -11.45
C GLY A 59 -8.43 -5.35 -12.36
N ILE A 60 -8.37 -5.74 -13.64
CA ILE A 60 -9.55 -5.67 -14.53
C ILE A 60 -10.50 -6.80 -14.12
N SER A 61 -11.69 -6.45 -13.63
CA SER A 61 -12.76 -7.42 -13.44
C SER A 61 -13.46 -7.66 -14.78
N ASP A 62 -13.12 -8.76 -15.46
CA ASP A 62 -13.87 -9.18 -16.64
C ASP A 62 -15.20 -9.89 -16.29
N ASP A 63 -15.52 -10.15 -15.01
CA ASP A 63 -16.76 -10.88 -14.66
C ASP A 63 -17.45 -10.54 -13.33
N GLU A 64 -17.09 -9.45 -12.65
CA GLU A 64 -17.88 -8.94 -11.53
C GLU A 64 -17.98 -7.42 -11.63
N ALA A 65 -19.17 -6.95 -12.03
CA ALA A 65 -19.56 -5.56 -11.92
C ALA A 65 -19.32 -5.09 -10.48
N PHE A 66 -18.77 -3.89 -10.29
CA PHE A 66 -18.54 -3.15 -9.03
C PHE A 66 -17.14 -3.18 -8.36
N GLY A 67 -16.09 -3.70 -9.01
CA GLY A 67 -14.71 -3.52 -8.54
C GLY A 67 -14.03 -2.24 -9.05
N VAL A 68 -13.30 -1.52 -8.19
CA VAL A 68 -12.36 -0.46 -8.62
C VAL A 68 -11.13 -1.15 -9.23
N GLY A 69 -10.90 -0.96 -10.53
CA GLY A 69 -9.91 -1.73 -11.29
C GLY A 69 -8.80 -0.91 -11.95
N LEU A 70 -7.74 -1.59 -12.36
CA LEU A 70 -6.64 -1.02 -13.15
C LEU A 70 -6.98 -1.03 -14.64
N THR A 71 -6.65 0.01 -15.40
CA THR A 71 -6.92 0.04 -16.87
C THR A 71 -5.82 -0.59 -17.71
N CYS A 72 -4.74 -1.09 -17.10
CA CYS A 72 -3.52 -1.54 -17.78
C CYS A 72 -3.48 -3.04 -18.14
N GLY A 73 -4.54 -3.80 -17.83
CA GLY A 73 -4.62 -5.23 -18.20
C GLY A 73 -3.92 -6.19 -17.24
N GLY A 74 -3.53 -5.73 -16.06
CA GLY A 74 -2.96 -6.58 -15.00
C GLY A 74 -3.62 -6.35 -13.65
N THR A 75 -3.11 -7.07 -12.66
CA THR A 75 -3.59 -7.06 -11.27
C THR A 75 -2.42 -6.75 -10.34
N ILE A 76 -2.66 -5.92 -9.33
CA ILE A 76 -1.72 -5.71 -8.21
C ILE A 76 -2.32 -6.26 -6.92
N GLU A 77 -1.46 -6.75 -6.04
CA GLU A 77 -1.81 -7.07 -4.67
C GLU A 77 -1.16 -6.05 -3.73
N VAL A 78 -1.96 -5.45 -2.86
CA VAL A 78 -1.53 -4.40 -1.95
C VAL A 78 -1.72 -4.87 -0.51
N LEU A 79 -0.61 -5.08 0.20
CA LEU A 79 -0.63 -5.29 1.64
C LEU A 79 -0.89 -3.97 2.34
N VAL A 80 -1.99 -3.87 3.08
CA VAL A 80 -2.29 -2.74 3.96
C VAL A 80 -2.10 -3.15 5.40
N ARG A 81 -1.20 -2.46 6.10
CA ARG A 81 -0.96 -2.63 7.54
C ARG A 81 -0.75 -1.29 8.23
N ALA A 82 -1.18 -1.20 9.49
CA ALA A 82 -0.88 -0.05 10.33
C ALA A 82 0.41 -0.26 11.13
N TYR A 83 1.01 0.87 11.53
CA TYR A 83 2.13 0.95 12.47
C TYR A 83 1.67 1.93 13.54
N VAL A 84 1.22 1.41 14.69
CA VAL A 84 0.50 2.22 15.70
C VAL A 84 1.17 2.17 17.06
N SER A 85 1.96 1.14 17.34
CA SER A 85 2.71 1.09 18.59
C SER A 85 3.99 1.93 18.51
N GLN A 86 4.41 2.46 19.66
CA GLN A 86 5.66 3.21 19.75
C GLN A 86 6.88 2.36 19.33
N ALA A 87 6.87 1.07 19.65
CA ALA A 87 7.93 0.15 19.26
C ALA A 87 8.00 -0.01 17.74
N GLU A 88 6.86 -0.28 17.08
CA GLU A 88 6.83 -0.41 15.61
C GLU A 88 7.27 0.86 14.89
N LEU A 89 6.88 2.03 15.39
CA LEU A 89 7.30 3.31 14.83
C LEU A 89 8.79 3.57 15.05
N ALA A 90 9.34 3.17 16.20
CA ALA A 90 10.77 3.27 16.47
C ALA A 90 11.58 2.36 15.54
N ASP A 91 11.12 1.13 15.31
CA ASP A 91 11.75 0.19 14.38
C ASP A 91 11.74 0.74 12.94
N LEU A 92 10.60 1.28 12.49
CA LEU A 92 10.49 1.89 11.17
C LEU A 92 11.41 3.11 11.03
N ALA A 93 11.48 3.97 12.05
CA ALA A 93 12.39 5.11 12.06
C ALA A 93 13.86 4.68 12.02
N ALA A 94 14.23 3.64 12.78
CA ALA A 94 15.57 3.08 12.77
C ALA A 94 15.94 2.53 11.39
N LEU A 95 15.04 1.78 10.76
CA LEU A 95 15.22 1.27 9.39
C LEU A 95 15.43 2.40 8.38
N LEU A 96 14.60 3.45 8.43
CA LEU A 96 14.71 4.60 7.53
C LEU A 96 16.03 5.35 7.73
N ASN A 97 16.52 5.46 8.97
CA ASN A 97 17.83 6.05 9.25
C ASN A 97 18.98 5.24 8.64
N LEU A 98 18.92 3.90 8.72
CA LEU A 98 19.92 3.04 8.09
C LEU A 98 19.92 3.19 6.56
N ILE A 99 18.73 3.22 5.94
CA ILE A 99 18.58 3.45 4.50
C ILE A 99 19.14 4.82 4.10
N ALA A 100 18.81 5.88 4.84
CA ALA A 100 19.29 7.23 4.58
C ALA A 100 20.83 7.35 4.73
N ALA A 101 21.42 6.53 5.60
CA ALA A 101 22.86 6.43 5.78
C ALA A 101 23.56 5.53 4.74
N GLY A 102 22.82 4.89 3.83
CA GLY A 102 23.36 3.94 2.85
C GLY A 102 23.90 2.66 3.48
N LEU A 103 23.45 2.32 4.70
CA LEU A 103 23.87 1.11 5.39
C LEU A 103 23.02 -0.09 4.93
N PRO A 104 23.60 -1.30 4.86
CA PRO A 104 22.85 -2.51 4.52
C PRO A 104 21.70 -2.75 5.50
N VAL A 105 20.52 -3.03 4.94
CA VAL A 105 19.29 -3.36 5.67
C VAL A 105 18.68 -4.66 5.12
N ALA A 106 19.55 -5.64 4.85
CA ALA A 106 19.28 -7.05 4.55
C ALA A 106 20.62 -7.78 4.38
#